data_AF-A0A957RD42-F1
#
_entry.id   AF-A0A957RD42-F1
#
_cell.length_a   1.000
_cell.length_b   1.000
_cell.length_c   1.000
_cell.angle_alpha   90.00
_cell.angle_beta   90.00
_cell.angle_gamma   90.00
#
_symmetry.space_group_name_H-M   'P 1'
#
loop_
_entity.id
_entity.type
_entity.pdbx_description
1 polymer ?
#
loop_
_entity_poly.entity_id
_entity_poly.type
_entity_poly.pdbx_seq_one_letter_code
_entity_poly.pdbx_strand_id
1 'polypeptide(L)'
;MDFPTTERQASFLQLADRLAEAFAERAGEQDRSGEFPYANFADIRAAGLPALVVPVEFGGWGGDLLDAIMVAEHLARGDGSTALSFVMHMQTIGSAVEAGGWPQAPLAELCRA
;
A
#
# COMPACT_ATOMS: atom_id res chain seq x y z
N MET A 1 -17.24 -3.81 8.63
CA MET A 1 -17.75 -5.16 8.97
C MET A 1 -16.68 -5.81 9.83
N ASP A 2 -17.03 -6.43 10.96
CA ASP A 2 -16.05 -7.06 11.83
C ASP A 2 -15.78 -8.48 11.35
N PHE A 3 -14.74 -8.62 10.52
CA PHE A 3 -14.21 -9.91 10.11
C PHE A 3 -13.05 -10.31 11.01
N PRO A 4 -12.92 -11.59 11.37
CA PRO A 4 -11.73 -12.05 12.08
C PRO A 4 -10.49 -11.86 11.20
N THR A 5 -9.47 -11.21 11.74
CA THR A 5 -8.19 -10.99 11.07
C THR A 5 -7.10 -11.85 11.70
N THR A 6 -6.11 -12.23 10.89
CA THR A 6 -4.86 -12.79 11.41
C THR A 6 -4.05 -11.72 12.14
N GLU A 7 -3.10 -12.11 13.00
CA GLU A 7 -2.19 -11.16 13.66
C GLU A 7 -1.41 -10.29 12.65
N ARG A 8 -1.04 -10.90 11.52
CA ARG A 8 -0.37 -10.23 10.40
C ARG A 8 -1.27 -9.17 9.77
N GLN A 9 -2.51 -9.52 9.45
CA GLN A 9 -3.50 -8.56 8.94
C GLN A 9 -3.73 -7.44 9.95
N ALA A 10 -3.92 -7.76 11.23
CA ALA A 10 -4.08 -6.74 12.28
C ALA A 10 -2.90 -5.77 12.32
N SER A 11 -1.66 -6.25 12.12
CA SER A 11 -0.46 -5.40 12.07
C SER A 11 -0.47 -4.46 10.87
N PHE A 12 -0.88 -4.95 9.69
CA PHE A 12 -1.03 -4.12 8.48
C PHE A 12 -2.12 -3.06 8.64
N LEU A 13 -3.27 -3.44 9.21
CA LEU A 13 -4.39 -2.54 9.44
C LEU A 13 -4.02 -1.43 10.44
N GLN A 14 -3.36 -1.78 11.54
CA GLN A 14 -2.89 -0.79 12.51
C GLN A 14 -1.91 0.21 11.89
N LEU A 15 -1.05 -0.23 10.96
CA LEU A 15 -0.17 0.67 10.23
C LEU A 15 -0.96 1.59 9.29
N ALA A 16 -1.93 1.03 8.54
CA ALA A 16 -2.78 1.79 7.65
C ALA A 16 -3.64 2.83 8.39
N ASP A 17 -4.18 2.49 9.56
CA ASP A 17 -4.97 3.40 10.40
C ASP A 17 -4.15 4.60 10.87
N ARG A 18 -2.91 4.38 11.32
CA ARG A 18 -2.00 5.48 11.71
C ARG A 18 -1.68 6.42 10.54
N LEU A 19 -1.51 5.86 9.34
CA LEU A 19 -1.28 6.67 8.14
C LEU A 19 -2.55 7.43 7.75
N ALA A 20 -3.72 6.80 7.84
CA ALA A 20 -5.00 7.42 7.54
C ALA A 20 -5.28 8.63 8.44
N GLU A 21 -4.94 8.57 9.74
CA GLU A 21 -5.02 9.72 10.66
C GLU A 21 -4.21 10.92 10.13
N ALA A 22 -2.95 10.69 9.74
CA ALA A 22 -2.09 11.73 9.19
C ALA A 22 -2.58 12.27 7.83
N PHE A 23 -3.17 11.41 6.99
CA PHE A 23 -3.70 11.83 5.68
C PHE A 23 -4.95 12.70 5.85
N ALA A 24 -5.82 12.35 6.81
CA ALA A 24 -7.04 13.11 7.09
C ALA A 24 -6.77 14.58 7.44
N GLU A 25 -5.65 14.87 8.12
CA GLU A 25 -5.22 16.24 8.44
C GLU A 25 -4.90 17.08 7.20
N ARG A 26 -4.49 16.44 6.10
CA ARG A 26 -4.01 17.09 4.87
C ARG A 26 -5.03 17.05 3.72
N ALA A 27 -5.95 16.07 3.76
CA ALA A 27 -6.86 15.73 2.67
C ALA A 27 -7.67 16.93 2.16
N GLY A 28 -8.21 17.76 3.07
CA GLY A 28 -9.04 18.91 2.69
C GLY A 28 -8.29 20.01 1.92
N GLU A 29 -7.01 20.24 2.20
CA GLU A 29 -6.18 21.18 1.44
C GLU A 29 -5.74 20.56 0.10
N GLN A 30 -5.35 19.28 0.13
CA GLN A 30 -4.92 18.54 -1.07
C GLN A 30 -6.05 18.48 -2.11
N ASP A 31 -7.29 18.21 -1.69
CA ASP A 31 -8.46 18.21 -2.57
C ASP A 31 -8.71 19.59 -3.19
N ARG A 32 -8.66 20.66 -2.39
CA ARG A 32 -8.93 22.03 -2.85
C ARG A 32 -7.87 22.57 -3.79
N SER A 33 -6.60 22.28 -3.50
CA SER A 33 -5.45 22.74 -4.28
C SER A 33 -5.24 21.91 -5.54
N GLY A 34 -5.68 20.64 -5.53
CA GLY A 34 -5.39 19.67 -6.59
C GLY A 34 -3.90 19.28 -6.65
N GLU A 35 -3.12 19.64 -5.63
CA GLU A 35 -1.71 19.27 -5.56
C GLU A 35 -1.54 17.79 -5.27
N PHE A 36 -0.50 17.19 -5.85
CA PHE A 36 -0.19 15.79 -5.58
C PHE A 36 0.20 15.59 -4.11
N PRO A 37 -0.30 14.54 -3.42
CA PRO A 37 -0.11 14.36 -1.99
C PRO A 37 1.27 13.78 -1.63
N TYR A 38 2.35 14.50 -1.99
CA TYR A 38 3.73 14.05 -1.79
C TYR A 38 4.05 13.62 -0.35
N ALA A 39 3.51 14.35 0.64
CA ALA A 39 3.70 14.04 2.05
C ALA A 39 3.10 12.68 2.42
N ASN A 40 1.92 12.33 1.88
CA ASN A 40 1.29 11.04 2.16
C ASN A 40 2.12 9.89 1.57
N PHE A 41 2.66 10.07 0.36
CA PHE A 41 3.56 9.09 -0.26
C PHE A 41 4.92 8.97 0.44
N ALA A 42 5.42 10.05 1.04
CA ALA A 42 6.60 10.00 1.89
C ALA A 42 6.33 9.17 3.15
N ASP A 43 5.18 9.35 3.79
CA ASP A 43 4.77 8.58 4.97
C ASP A 43 4.56 7.09 4.62
N ILE A 44 3.93 6.78 3.47
CA ILE A 44 3.80 5.40 2.94
C ILE A 44 5.17 4.74 2.78
N ARG A 45 6.14 5.46 2.20
CA ARG A 45 7.50 4.96 2.00
C ARG A 45 8.22 4.73 3.32
N ALA A 46 8.14 5.70 4.24
CA ALA A 46 8.76 5.59 5.56
C ALA A 46 8.18 4.42 6.38
N ALA A 47 6.90 4.11 6.18
CA ALA A 47 6.22 2.97 6.77
C ALA A 47 6.62 1.60 6.17
N GLY A 48 7.34 1.57 5.05
CA GLY A 48 7.70 0.33 4.34
C GLY A 48 6.55 -0.32 3.58
N LEU A 49 5.41 0.34 3.47
CA LEU A 49 4.19 -0.21 2.86
C LEU A 49 4.32 -0.61 1.37
N PRO A 50 5.23 -0.04 0.54
CA PRO A 50 5.47 -0.55 -0.81
C PRO A 50 5.91 -2.02 -0.86
N ALA A 51 6.48 -2.55 0.22
CA ALA A 51 6.88 -3.95 0.33
C ALA A 51 5.69 -4.90 0.56
N LEU A 52 4.46 -4.39 0.75
CA LEU A 52 3.30 -5.17 1.17
C LEU A 52 3.09 -6.41 0.30
N VAL A 53 2.94 -6.25 -1.00
CA VAL A 53 2.65 -7.35 -1.95
C VAL A 53 3.90 -7.97 -2.58
N VAL A 54 5.09 -7.48 -2.19
CA VAL A 54 6.35 -8.02 -2.70
C VAL A 54 6.60 -9.39 -2.04
N PRO A 55 6.94 -10.44 -2.81
CA PRO A 55 7.28 -11.75 -2.26
C PRO A 55 8.40 -11.71 -1.22
N VAL A 56 8.34 -12.62 -0.25
CA VAL A 56 9.30 -12.69 0.86
C VAL A 56 10.71 -13.01 0.35
N GLU A 57 10.85 -13.80 -0.72
CA GLU A 57 12.13 -14.10 -1.37
C GLU A 57 12.81 -12.86 -1.98
N PHE A 58 12.08 -11.78 -2.21
CA PHE A 58 12.61 -10.49 -2.65
C PHE A 58 12.74 -9.47 -1.50
N GLY A 59 12.51 -9.89 -0.25
CA GLY A 59 12.59 -9.03 0.93
C GLY A 59 11.30 -8.29 1.26
N GLY A 60 10.20 -8.62 0.57
CA GLY A 60 8.90 -8.04 0.82
C GLY A 60 8.14 -8.70 1.97
N TRP A 61 6.90 -8.25 2.18
CA TRP A 61 6.06 -8.76 3.26
C TRP A 61 5.21 -9.94 2.82
N GLY A 62 5.05 -10.21 1.53
CA GLY A 62 4.32 -11.35 0.95
C GLY A 62 2.80 -11.27 1.11
N GLY A 63 2.24 -10.06 1.12
CA GLY A 63 0.81 -9.79 1.25
C GLY A 63 0.06 -10.20 -0.01
N ASP A 64 -1.15 -10.73 0.17
CA ASP A 64 -2.00 -11.12 -0.94
C ASP A 64 -2.97 -10.00 -1.35
N LEU A 65 -3.85 -10.29 -2.31
CA LEU A 65 -4.86 -9.35 -2.76
C LEU A 65 -5.78 -8.88 -1.64
N LEU A 66 -6.15 -9.76 -0.71
CA LEU A 66 -7.02 -9.40 0.40
C LEU A 66 -6.31 -8.43 1.34
N ASP A 67 -5.04 -8.71 1.69
CA ASP A 67 -4.22 -7.82 2.50
C ASP A 67 -4.11 -6.42 1.85
N ALA A 68 -3.86 -6.36 0.54
CA ALA A 68 -3.75 -5.10 -0.20
C ALA A 68 -5.05 -4.29 -0.19
N ILE A 69 -6.21 -4.95 -0.39
CA ILE A 69 -7.52 -4.29 -0.37
C ILE A 69 -7.90 -3.83 1.02
N MET A 70 -7.63 -4.63 2.05
CA MET A 70 -7.88 -4.26 3.44
C MET A 70 -7.04 -3.03 3.86
N VAL A 71 -5.76 -3.02 3.51
CA VAL A 71 -4.89 -1.84 3.73
C VAL A 71 -5.43 -0.62 2.97
N ALA A 72 -5.78 -0.77 1.70
CA ALA A 72 -6.32 0.33 0.91
C ALA A 72 -7.65 0.88 1.48
N GLU A 73 -8.55 0.02 1.97
CA GLU A 73 -9.78 0.43 2.65
C GLU A 73 -9.48 1.31 3.87
N HIS A 74 -8.51 0.92 4.69
CA HIS A 74 -8.12 1.67 5.88
C HIS A 74 -7.46 3.01 5.52
N LEU A 75 -6.53 3.03 4.56
CA LEU A 75 -5.92 4.28 4.08
C LEU A 75 -6.97 5.24 3.51
N ALA A 76 -8.00 4.72 2.81
CA ALA A 76 -9.05 5.51 2.19
C ALA A 76 -9.93 6.26 3.20
N ARG A 77 -9.90 5.88 4.48
CA ARG A 77 -10.57 6.63 5.57
C ARG A 77 -9.92 8.00 5.81
N GLY A 78 -8.64 8.14 5.48
CA GLY A 78 -7.90 9.40 5.58
C GLY A 78 -7.90 10.19 4.28
N ASP A 79 -7.51 9.55 3.18
CA ASP A 79 -7.53 10.15 1.85
C ASP A 79 -7.73 9.07 0.77
N GLY A 80 -8.90 9.11 0.12
CA GLY A 80 -9.27 8.19 -0.96
C GLY A 80 -8.40 8.30 -2.21
N SER A 81 -7.89 9.50 -2.53
CA SER A 81 -7.04 9.72 -3.71
C SER A 81 -5.66 9.07 -3.52
N THR A 82 -5.08 9.24 -2.33
CA THR A 82 -3.85 8.54 -1.95
C THR A 82 -4.05 7.03 -1.93
N ALA A 83 -5.13 6.54 -1.31
CA ALA A 83 -5.41 5.11 -1.21
C ALA A 83 -5.60 4.44 -2.59
N LEU A 84 -6.32 5.11 -3.51
CA LEU A 84 -6.49 4.62 -4.88
C LEU A 84 -5.15 4.55 -5.62
N SER A 85 -4.33 5.58 -5.50
CA SER A 85 -3.02 5.61 -6.16
C SER A 85 -2.08 4.52 -5.59
N PHE A 86 -2.14 4.28 -4.27
CA PHE A 86 -1.42 3.19 -3.62
C PHE A 86 -1.88 1.82 -4.13
N VAL A 87 -3.19 1.54 -4.16
CA VAL A 87 -3.68 0.22 -4.59
C VAL A 87 -3.42 -0.05 -6.07
N MET A 88 -3.49 0.97 -6.94
CA MET A 88 -3.10 0.83 -8.36
C MET A 88 -1.63 0.44 -8.51
N HIS A 89 -0.75 1.01 -7.68
CA HIS A 89 0.66 0.62 -7.65
C HIS A 89 0.83 -0.82 -7.17
N MET A 90 0.18 -1.21 -6.07
CA MET A 90 0.21 -2.59 -5.55
C MET A 90 -0.33 -3.61 -6.56
N GLN A 91 -1.43 -3.31 -7.24
CA GLN A 91 -2.01 -4.17 -8.27
C GLN A 91 -1.04 -4.40 -9.42
N THR A 92 -0.28 -3.38 -9.83
CA THR A 92 0.70 -3.50 -10.91
C THR A 92 1.83 -4.46 -10.52
N ILE A 93 2.36 -4.33 -9.30
CA ILE A 93 3.44 -5.19 -8.80
C ILE A 93 2.93 -6.62 -8.55
N GLY A 94 1.82 -6.76 -7.84
CA GLY A 94 1.21 -8.06 -7.53
C GLY A 94 0.87 -8.84 -8.80
N SER A 95 0.27 -8.19 -9.81
CA SER A 95 -0.05 -8.84 -11.09
C SER A 95 1.21 -9.30 -11.83
N ALA A 96 2.29 -8.51 -11.81
CA ALA A 96 3.55 -8.88 -12.46
C ALA A 96 4.19 -10.12 -11.79
N VAL A 97 4.10 -10.21 -10.47
CA VAL A 97 4.55 -11.35 -9.67
C VAL A 97 3.68 -12.58 -9.95
N GLU A 98 2.36 -12.47 -9.84
CA GLU A 98 1.42 -13.58 -9.97
C GLU A 98 1.38 -14.17 -11.39
N ALA A 99 1.45 -13.32 -12.41
CA ALA A 99 1.40 -13.77 -13.80
C ALA A 99 2.63 -14.58 -14.22
N GLY A 100 3.76 -14.45 -13.52
CA GLY A 100 5.00 -15.16 -13.82
C GLY A 100 5.61 -14.85 -15.20
N GLY A 101 5.09 -13.83 -15.91
CA GLY A 101 5.48 -13.48 -17.28
C GLY A 101 6.73 -12.60 -17.38
N TRP A 102 7.19 -12.03 -16.28
CA TRP A 102 8.35 -11.14 -16.26
C TRP A 102 9.66 -11.93 -16.12
N PRO A 103 10.75 -11.50 -16.80
CA PRO A 103 12.06 -12.07 -16.55
C PRO A 103 12.47 -11.85 -15.09
N GLN A 104 13.03 -12.90 -14.47
CA GLN A 104 13.29 -12.94 -13.03
C GLN A 104 14.27 -11.86 -12.55
N ALA A 105 15.32 -11.56 -13.32
CA ALA A 105 16.31 -10.56 -12.93
C ALA A 105 15.73 -9.14 -12.83
N PRO A 106 15.04 -8.61 -13.86
CA PRO A 106 14.32 -7.33 -13.78
C PRO A 106 13.24 -7.29 -12.69
N LEU A 107 12.47 -8.37 -12.52
CA LEU A 107 11.45 -8.43 -11.46
C LEU A 107 12.10 -8.32 -10.07
N ALA A 108 13.16 -9.09 -9.84
CA ALA A 108 13.88 -9.05 -8.58
C ALA A 108 14.56 -7.68 -8.34
N GLU A 109 15.01 -6.98 -9.38
CA GLU A 109 15.53 -5.62 -9.27
C GLU A 109 14.44 -4.63 -8.86
N LEU A 110 13.27 -4.68 -9.53
CA LEU A 110 12.11 -3.85 -9.20
C LEU A 110 11.65 -4.05 -7.75
N CYS A 111 11.64 -5.29 -7.28
CA CYS A 111 11.21 -5.63 -5.92
C CYS A 111 12.22 -5.24 -4.81
N ARG A 112 13.47 -4.92 -5.15
CA ARG A 112 14.56 -4.63 -4.19
C ARG A 112 14.74 -3.13 -3.86
N ALA A 113 13.66 -2.35 -3.80
CA ALA A 113 13.72 -0.90 -3.58
C ALA A 113 13.43 -0.47 -2.14
#